data_AF-A0A814JRF2-F1
#
_entry.id   AF-A0A814JRF2-F1
#
_cell.length_a   1.000
_cell.length_b   1.000
_cell.length_c   1.000
_cell.angle_alpha   90.00
_cell.angle_beta   90.00
_cell.angle_gamma   90.00
#
_symmetry.space_group_name_H-M   'P 1'
#
loop_
_entity.id
_entity.type
_entity.pdbx_description
1 polymer ?
#
loop_
_entity_poly.entity_id
_entity_poly.type
_entity_poly.pdbx_seq_one_letter_code
_entity_poly.pdbx_strand_id
1 'polypeptide(L)'
;MIVIKRVFILCFLVLCYIVFQSNALQCKICEQSDPSCLFSRDTDIQLCENEDDVCYSWLYRRGIEVGVRRDCISISSPQYSLIKEIIGTKDNACLKRMGGLDCFTICSTDLCN
;
A
#
# COMPACT_ATOMS: atom_id res chain seq x y z
N MET A 1 -18.83 -4.29 -43.42
CA MET A 1 -18.53 -5.22 -42.30
C MET A 1 -17.26 -4.89 -41.48
N ILE A 2 -16.46 -3.87 -41.83
CA ILE A 2 -15.20 -3.57 -41.11
C ILE A 2 -15.44 -2.70 -39.86
N VAL A 3 -16.44 -1.81 -39.89
CA VAL A 3 -16.71 -0.84 -38.79
C VAL A 3 -17.20 -1.55 -37.52
N ILE A 4 -18.10 -2.53 -37.63
CA ILE A 4 -18.63 -3.29 -36.49
C ILE A 4 -17.51 -4.05 -35.76
N LYS A 5 -16.53 -4.58 -36.51
CA LYS A 5 -15.39 -5.32 -35.94
C LYS A 5 -14.49 -4.44 -35.07
N ARG A 6 -14.27 -3.17 -35.46
CA ARG A 6 -13.45 -2.22 -34.69
C ARG A 6 -14.16 -1.71 -33.43
N VAL A 7 -15.47 -1.49 -33.50
CA VAL A 7 -16.29 -1.08 -32.34
C VAL A 7 -16.35 -2.19 -31.28
N PHE A 8 -16.45 -3.45 -31.71
CA PHE A 8 -16.47 -4.59 -30.80
C PHE A 8 -15.13 -4.76 -30.05
N ILE A 9 -14.00 -4.58 -30.75
CA ILE A 9 -12.66 -4.64 -30.14
C ILE A 9 -12.48 -3.50 -29.14
N LEU A 10 -12.91 -2.28 -29.47
CA LEU A 10 -12.87 -1.15 -28.54
C LEU A 10 -13.72 -1.39 -27.28
N CYS A 11 -14.95 -1.90 -27.44
CA CYS A 11 -15.79 -2.22 -26.28
C CYS A 11 -15.18 -3.31 -25.40
N PHE A 12 -14.56 -4.33 -26.01
CA PHE A 12 -13.91 -5.41 -25.28
C PHE A 12 -12.67 -4.93 -24.50
N LEU A 13 -11.86 -4.05 -25.10
CA LEU A 13 -10.71 -3.44 -24.42
C LEU A 13 -11.13 -2.55 -23.24
N VAL A 14 -12.23 -1.78 -23.39
CA VAL A 14 -12.78 -0.95 -22.32
C VAL A 14 -13.33 -1.81 -21.18
N LEU A 15 -14.05 -2.89 -21.48
CA LEU A 15 -14.54 -3.82 -20.47
C LEU A 15 -13.39 -4.54 -19.75
N CYS A 16 -12.37 -5.00 -20.47
CA CYS A 16 -11.18 -5.58 -19.85
C CYS A 16 -10.46 -4.58 -18.95
N TYR A 17 -10.34 -3.31 -19.35
CA TYR A 17 -9.71 -2.26 -18.55
C TYR A 17 -10.49 -1.99 -17.25
N ILE A 18 -11.83 -1.92 -17.32
CA ILE A 18 -12.68 -1.71 -16.14
C ILE A 18 -12.61 -2.91 -15.17
N VAL A 19 -12.60 -4.14 -15.70
CA VAL A 19 -12.46 -5.36 -14.89
C VAL A 19 -11.08 -5.46 -14.25
N PHE A 20 -10.01 -5.05 -14.95
CA PHE A 20 -8.66 -5.02 -14.40
C PHE A 20 -8.53 -4.06 -13.22
N GLN A 21 -9.17 -2.88 -13.28
CA GLN A 21 -9.21 -1.95 -12.15
C GLN A 21 -9.99 -2.51 -10.94
N SER A 22 -10.90 -3.47 -11.12
CA SER A 22 -11.76 -3.96 -10.02
C SER A 22 -11.02 -4.88 -9.03
N ASN A 23 -9.85 -5.40 -9.40
CA ASN A 23 -9.05 -6.34 -8.59
C ASN A 23 -7.76 -5.71 -8.05
N ALA A 24 -7.52 -4.42 -8.30
CA ALA A 24 -6.35 -3.74 -7.78
C ALA A 24 -6.48 -3.58 -6.26
N LEU A 25 -5.43 -3.97 -5.54
CA LEU A 25 -5.35 -3.87 -4.08
C LEU A 25 -5.58 -2.43 -3.63
N GLN A 26 -6.42 -2.22 -2.62
CA GLN A 26 -6.65 -0.91 -2.03
C GLN A 26 -5.87 -0.77 -0.73
N CYS A 27 -5.04 0.26 -0.61
CA CYS A 27 -4.31 0.55 0.62
C CYS A 27 -4.65 1.94 1.14
N LYS A 28 -4.56 2.10 2.46
CA LYS A 28 -4.56 3.44 3.07
C LYS A 28 -3.23 4.09 2.75
N ILE A 29 -3.25 5.36 2.35
CA ILE A 29 -2.09 6.17 2.03
C ILE A 29 -2.02 7.33 3.01
N CYS A 30 -0.79 7.70 3.35
CA CYS A 30 -0.53 8.75 4.29
C CYS A 30 0.81 9.39 3.99
N GLU A 31 0.77 10.63 3.49
CA GLU A 31 1.97 11.41 3.24
C GLU A 31 2.70 11.76 4.55
N GLN A 32 4.02 11.92 4.41
CA GLN A 32 5.05 11.95 5.46
C GLN A 32 4.59 12.41 6.86
N SER A 33 4.77 11.50 7.82
CA SER A 33 4.99 11.84 9.24
C SER A 33 3.89 12.73 9.85
N ASP A 34 2.67 12.65 9.35
CA ASP A 34 1.56 13.42 9.91
C ASP A 34 0.96 12.68 11.12
N PRO A 35 1.08 13.23 12.35
CA PRO A 35 0.41 12.65 13.51
C PRO A 35 -1.12 12.61 13.36
N SER A 36 -1.72 13.42 12.48
CA SER A 36 -3.16 13.36 12.20
C SER A 36 -3.58 11.98 11.70
N CYS A 37 -2.70 11.32 10.95
CA CYS A 37 -2.94 10.05 10.29
C CYS A 37 -2.91 8.83 11.22
N LEU A 38 -2.46 9.01 12.48
CA LEU A 38 -2.56 8.00 13.54
C LEU A 38 -4.01 7.64 13.85
N PHE A 39 -4.91 8.64 13.74
CA PHE A 39 -6.31 8.54 14.16
C PHE A 39 -7.30 8.97 13.06
N SER A 40 -6.79 9.44 11.91
CA SER A 40 -7.63 9.96 10.85
C SER A 40 -8.53 8.86 10.26
N ARG A 41 -9.84 9.10 10.32
CA ARG A 41 -10.81 8.45 9.41
C ARG A 41 -10.61 8.89 7.96
N ASP A 42 -9.94 10.01 7.75
CA ASP A 42 -9.57 10.60 6.47
C ASP A 42 -8.15 10.14 6.10
N THR A 43 -7.97 8.83 6.03
CA THR A 43 -6.81 8.28 5.32
C THR A 43 -7.21 8.15 3.86
N ASP A 44 -6.44 8.76 2.97
CA ASP A 44 -6.69 8.61 1.53
C ASP A 44 -6.58 7.14 1.16
N ILE A 45 -7.51 6.65 0.35
CA ILE A 45 -7.48 5.28 -0.16
C ILE A 45 -7.01 5.35 -1.61
N GLN A 46 -5.96 4.60 -1.91
CA GLN A 46 -5.43 4.49 -3.26
C GLN A 46 -5.52 3.04 -3.74
N LEU A 47 -5.86 2.89 -5.02
CA LEU A 47 -5.70 1.64 -5.75
C LEU A 47 -4.22 1.50 -6.11
N CYS A 48 -3.58 0.42 -5.64
CA CYS A 48 -2.21 0.13 -6.00
C CYS A 48 -2.10 -0.22 -7.49
N GLU A 49 -0.97 0.12 -8.11
CA GLU A 49 -0.82 0.07 -9.57
C GLU A 49 -0.35 -1.31 -10.06
N ASN A 50 0.38 -2.06 -9.23
CA ASN A 50 0.95 -3.35 -9.61
C ASN A 50 0.21 -4.51 -8.94
N GLU A 51 0.15 -5.64 -9.66
CA GLU A 51 -0.44 -6.89 -9.14
C GLU A 51 0.34 -7.48 -7.96
N ASP A 52 1.63 -7.13 -7.83
CA ASP A 52 2.51 -7.57 -6.74
C ASP A 52 2.66 -6.52 -5.63
N ASP A 53 1.82 -5.48 -5.63
CA ASP A 53 1.79 -4.50 -4.56
C ASP A 53 1.20 -5.09 -3.27
N VAL A 54 1.71 -4.59 -2.15
CA VAL A 54 1.22 -4.87 -0.80
C VAL A 54 1.03 -3.57 -0.04
N CYS A 55 0.13 -3.59 0.93
CA CYS A 55 -0.05 -2.47 1.83
C CYS A 55 1.05 -2.45 2.89
N TYR A 56 1.63 -1.28 3.10
CA TYR A 56 2.69 -1.04 4.06
C TYR A 56 2.29 0.02 5.07
N SER A 57 2.69 -0.16 6.33
CA SER A 57 2.57 0.84 7.39
C SER A 57 3.82 0.85 8.26
N TRP A 58 4.30 2.06 8.55
CA TRP A 58 5.37 2.32 9.50
C TRP A 58 4.92 3.34 10.53
N LEU A 59 4.78 2.86 11.76
CA LEU A 59 4.52 3.66 12.94
C LEU A 59 5.84 3.86 13.68
N TYR A 60 6.16 5.10 14.03
CA TYR A 60 7.34 5.39 14.83
C TYR A 60 7.02 6.28 16.02
N ARG A 61 7.78 6.10 17.09
CA ARG A 61 7.82 6.98 18.26
C ARG A 61 9.26 7.29 18.61
N ARG A 62 9.62 8.57 18.65
CA ARG A 62 10.95 9.08 19.02
C ARG A 62 10.79 10.15 20.09
N GLY A 63 10.97 9.76 21.36
CA GLY A 63 10.62 10.62 22.49
C GLY A 63 9.13 10.98 22.52
N ILE A 64 8.83 12.26 22.27
CA ILE A 64 7.46 12.81 22.18
C ILE A 64 6.90 12.82 20.75
N GLU A 65 7.75 12.67 19.74
CA GLU A 65 7.33 12.63 18.34
C GLU A 65 6.70 11.26 18.06
N VAL A 66 5.50 11.28 17.46
CA VAL A 66 4.82 10.09 16.96
C VAL A 66 4.42 10.40 15.52
N GLY A 67 4.72 9.49 14.61
CA GLY A 67 4.31 9.62 13.22
C GLY A 67 3.95 8.27 12.64
N VAL A 68 3.16 8.31 11.57
CA VAL A 68 2.79 7.14 10.79
C VAL A 68 3.00 7.44 9.32
N ARG A 69 3.44 6.44 8.58
CA ARG A 69 3.47 6.44 7.11
C ARG A 69 2.73 5.21 6.62
N ARG A 70 1.88 5.38 5.62
CA ARG A 70 1.17 4.29 4.96
C ARG A 70 1.30 4.44 3.45
N ASP A 71 1.53 3.32 2.76
CA ASP A 71 1.86 3.34 1.34
C ASP A 71 1.49 2.02 0.64
N CYS A 72 1.41 2.05 -0.70
CA CYS A 72 1.48 0.86 -1.55
C CYS A 72 2.95 0.60 -1.88
N ILE A 73 3.46 -0.62 -1.67
CA ILE A 73 4.81 -0.98 -2.09
C ILE A 73 4.80 -2.29 -2.87
N SER A 74 5.57 -2.34 -3.96
CA SER A 74 5.75 -3.59 -4.72
C SER A 74 6.67 -4.55 -3.96
N ILE A 75 6.34 -5.85 -3.98
CA ILE A 75 7.19 -6.92 -3.42
C ILE A 75 8.57 -6.93 -4.09
N SER A 76 8.66 -6.53 -5.36
CA SER A 76 9.92 -6.42 -6.09
C SER A 76 10.75 -5.17 -5.73
N SER A 77 10.20 -4.25 -4.93
CA SER A 77 10.88 -3.00 -4.58
C SER A 77 12.03 -3.20 -3.58
N PRO A 78 13.11 -2.40 -3.68
CA PRO A 78 14.18 -2.41 -2.68
C PRO A 78 13.66 -2.08 -1.26
N GLN A 79 12.64 -1.22 -1.18
CA GLN A 79 12.01 -0.85 0.09
C GLN A 79 11.37 -2.07 0.77
N TYR A 80 10.64 -2.90 0.02
CA TYR A 80 10.05 -4.14 0.54
C TYR A 80 11.12 -5.09 1.09
N SER A 81 12.22 -5.29 0.35
CA SER A 81 13.33 -6.13 0.79
C SER A 81 13.91 -5.66 2.14
N LEU A 82 14.17 -4.36 2.28
CA LEU A 82 14.68 -3.77 3.52
C LEU A 82 13.72 -3.94 4.70
N ILE A 83 12.41 -3.79 4.46
CA ILE A 83 11.41 -4.01 5.52
C ILE A 83 11.37 -5.49 5.91
N LYS A 84 11.42 -6.41 4.95
CA LYS A 84 11.47 -7.85 5.20
C LYS A 84 12.72 -8.31 5.94
N GLU A 85 13.86 -7.63 5.77
CA GLU A 85 15.04 -7.86 6.62
C GLU A 85 14.76 -7.52 8.10
N ILE A 86 13.92 -6.50 8.37
CA ILE A 86 13.56 -6.08 9.72
C ILE A 86 12.47 -6.97 10.34
N ILE A 87 11.38 -7.23 9.60
CA ILE A 87 10.23 -7.99 10.11
C ILE A 87 10.42 -9.51 10.00
N GLY A 88 11.36 -9.96 9.17
CA GLY A 88 11.64 -11.36 8.90
C GLY A 88 10.46 -12.07 8.23
N THR A 89 10.10 -13.23 8.78
CA THR A 89 8.96 -14.04 8.30
C THR A 89 7.61 -13.57 8.79
N LYS A 90 7.56 -12.56 9.66
CA LYS A 90 6.30 -11.99 10.15
C LYS A 90 5.76 -10.95 9.19
N ASP A 91 4.47 -10.68 9.32
CA ASP A 91 3.77 -9.62 8.61
C ASP A 91 3.75 -8.31 9.43
N ASN A 92 4.16 -8.37 10.69
CA ASN A 92 4.42 -7.21 11.52
C ASN A 92 5.58 -7.44 12.48
N ALA A 93 6.32 -6.38 12.79
CA ALA A 93 7.28 -6.39 13.87
C ALA A 93 7.53 -4.97 14.40
N CYS A 94 7.92 -4.88 15.66
CA CYS A 94 8.41 -3.64 16.25
C CYS A 94 9.86 -3.78 16.67
N LEU A 95 10.69 -2.85 16.23
CA LEU A 95 12.07 -2.69 16.61
C LEU A 95 12.18 -1.59 17.68
N LYS A 96 12.61 -1.98 18.88
CA LYS A 96 12.95 -1.02 19.93
C LYS A 96 14.33 -0.42 19.64
N ARG A 97 14.42 0.90 19.57
CA ARG A 97 15.68 1.65 19.41
C ARG A 97 16.02 2.42 20.69
N MET A 98 17.27 2.87 20.83
CA MET A 98 17.61 3.84 21.87
C MET A 98 16.79 5.12 21.63
N GLY A 99 15.87 5.42 22.55
CA GLY A 99 15.01 6.62 22.47
C GLY A 99 13.71 6.46 21.67
N GLY A 100 13.37 5.24 21.22
CA GLY A 100 12.16 5.08 20.41
C GLY A 100 11.73 3.66 20.06
N LEU A 101 10.67 3.58 19.27
CA LEU A 101 10.07 2.35 18.76
C LEU A 101 9.70 2.57 17.29
N ASP A 102 10.11 1.66 16.41
CA ASP A 102 9.65 1.60 15.03
C ASP A 102 8.85 0.32 14.84
N CYS A 103 7.60 0.41 14.40
CA CYS A 103 6.73 -0.72 14.10
C CYS A 103 6.41 -0.73 12.62
N PHE A 104 6.60 -1.88 11.98
CA PHE A 104 6.36 -2.09 10.57
C PHE A 104 5.27 -3.15 10.40
N THR A 105 4.36 -2.92 9.45
CA THR A 105 3.33 -3.87 9.04
C THR A 105 3.30 -3.96 7.52
N ILE A 106 3.20 -5.18 7.00
CA ILE A 106 3.00 -5.49 5.59
C ILE A 106 1.82 -6.45 5.50
N CYS A 107 0.91 -6.23 4.55
CA CYS A 107 -0.23 -7.09 4.35
C CYS A 107 -0.78 -6.99 2.91
N SER A 108 -1.43 -8.04 2.43
CA SER A 108 -1.84 -8.21 1.03
C SER A 108 -3.36 -8.23 0.85
N THR A 109 -4.11 -7.65 1.78
CA THR A 109 -5.57 -7.55 1.75
C THR A 109 -6.00 -6.10 1.79
N ASP A 110 -7.16 -5.76 1.26
CA ASP A 110 -7.59 -4.36 1.21
C ASP A 110 -7.60 -3.68 2.59
N LEU A 111 -7.04 -2.47 2.64
CA LEU A 111 -7.09 -1.51 3.75
C LEU A 111 -6.53 -2.04 5.09
N CYS A 112 -5.65 -3.04 5.04
CA CYS A 112 -5.13 -3.73 6.22
C CYS A 112 -4.07 -2.95 7.01
N ASN A 113 -3.48 -1.91 6.41
CA ASN A 113 -2.37 -1.11 6.95
C ASN A 113 -2.80 0.12 7.77
#